data_AF-A0A2W6BYN7-F1
#
_entry.id   AF-A0A2W6BYN7-F1
#
_cell.length_a   1.000
_cell.length_b   1.000
_cell.length_c   1.000
_cell.angle_alpha   90.00
_cell.angle_beta   90.00
_cell.angle_gamma   90.00
#
_symmetry.space_group_name_H-M   'P 1'
#
loop_
_entity.id
_entity.type
_entity.pdbx_description
1 polymer ?
#
loop_
_entity_poly.entity_id
_entity_poly.type
_entity_poly.pdbx_seq_one_letter_code
_entity_poly.pdbx_strand_id
1 'polypeptide(L)'
;MAEEGGRDPIEAGTEVRRAVLGDAHVDRAIEASTDFTAPFQDFITRYAWGGVWTRPGLDRRTRSAITLAVLTALGRENEIAIHVRGALRNGMT
;
A
#
# COMPACT_ATOMS: atom_id res chain seq x y z
N MET A 1 -23.98 6.01 6.52
CA MET A 1 -23.77 6.07 7.98
C MET A 1 -22.33 5.68 8.22
N ALA A 2 -21.47 6.63 8.56
CA ALA A 2 -20.09 6.33 8.95
C ALA A 2 -20.13 5.76 10.37
N GLU A 3 -19.44 4.66 10.63
CA GLU A 3 -19.24 4.17 12.00
C GLU A 3 -18.30 5.15 12.73
N GLU A 4 -18.81 5.83 13.74
CA GLU A 4 -18.04 6.65 14.67
C GLU A 4 -17.22 5.72 15.58
N GLY A 5 -15.88 5.75 15.42
CA GLY A 5 -14.93 5.05 16.31
C GLY A 5 -13.72 4.42 15.62
N GLY A 6 -13.72 4.29 14.30
CA GLY A 6 -12.58 3.78 13.53
C GLY A 6 -11.50 4.85 13.30
N ARG A 7 -10.22 4.46 13.38
CA ARG A 7 -9.08 5.29 12.98
C ARG A 7 -9.29 5.80 11.55
N ASP A 8 -8.93 7.07 11.27
CA ASP A 8 -9.05 7.64 9.93
C ASP A 8 -8.35 6.71 8.90
N PRO A 9 -9.08 6.19 7.90
CA PRO A 9 -8.50 5.32 6.89
C PRO A 9 -7.33 5.96 6.12
N ILE A 10 -7.27 7.29 6.01
CA ILE A 10 -6.12 7.97 5.40
C ILE A 10 -4.90 7.93 6.31
N GLU A 11 -5.06 8.20 7.60
CA GLU A 11 -3.97 8.12 8.58
C GLU A 11 -3.42 6.68 8.66
N ALA A 12 -4.31 5.71 8.87
CA ALA A 12 -3.96 4.29 8.94
C ALA A 12 -3.33 3.81 7.62
N GLY A 13 -3.90 4.23 6.49
CA GLY A 13 -3.38 3.89 5.17
C GLY A 13 -2.00 4.48 4.92
N THR A 14 -1.75 5.72 5.33
CA THR A 14 -0.44 6.37 5.21
C THR A 14 0.61 5.64 6.05
N GLU A 15 0.28 5.27 7.29
CA GLU A 15 1.17 4.50 8.17
C GLU A 15 1.56 3.15 7.53
N VAL A 16 0.57 2.38 7.07
CA VAL A 16 0.83 1.08 6.44
C VAL A 16 1.62 1.24 5.13
N ARG A 17 1.21 2.19 4.27
CA ARG A 17 1.89 2.45 2.99
C ARG A 17 3.37 2.77 3.19
N ARG A 18 3.69 3.60 4.18
CA ARG A 18 5.08 3.95 4.54
C ARG A 18 5.86 2.77 5.07
N ALA A 19 5.28 2.01 5.99
CA ALA A 19 5.96 0.84 6.55
C ALA A 19 6.22 -0.27 5.50
N VAL A 20 5.38 -0.39 4.46
CA VAL A 20 5.59 -1.36 3.37
C VAL A 20 6.51 -0.81 2.27
N LEU A 21 6.20 0.36 1.71
CA LEU A 21 6.93 0.89 0.55
C LEU A 21 8.19 1.68 0.92
N GLY A 22 8.28 2.15 2.16
CA GLY A 22 9.34 3.01 2.69
C GLY A 22 9.04 4.50 2.48
N ASP A 23 9.44 5.33 3.45
CA ASP A 23 9.16 6.77 3.45
C ASP A 23 9.61 7.46 2.17
N ALA A 24 10.87 7.28 1.78
CA ALA A 24 11.41 7.92 0.58
C ALA A 24 10.63 7.59 -0.71
N HIS A 25 10.00 6.41 -0.81
CA HIS A 25 9.14 6.11 -1.96
C HIS A 25 7.81 6.88 -1.88
N VAL A 26 7.19 6.89 -0.69
CA VAL A 26 5.91 7.57 -0.47
C VAL A 26 6.06 9.08 -0.65
N ASP A 27 7.14 9.67 -0.12
CA ASP A 27 7.43 11.10 -0.25
C ASP A 27 7.58 11.49 -1.73
N ARG A 28 8.39 10.76 -2.49
CA ARG A 28 8.52 11.00 -3.94
C ARG A 28 7.18 10.87 -4.69
N ALA A 29 6.33 9.92 -4.31
CA ALA A 29 5.03 9.74 -4.95
C ALA A 29 4.08 10.91 -4.64
N ILE A 30 4.11 11.43 -3.41
CA ILE A 30 3.34 12.61 -3.01
C ILE A 30 3.86 13.87 -3.71
N GLU A 31 5.18 14.09 -3.70
CA GLU A 31 5.82 15.23 -4.36
C GLU A 31 5.56 15.26 -5.88
N ALA A 32 5.53 14.10 -6.52
CA ALA A 32 5.22 13.97 -7.95
C ALA A 32 3.72 14.03 -8.28
N SER A 33 2.86 14.22 -7.28
CA SER A 33 1.41 14.30 -7.51
C SER A 33 1.03 15.62 -8.18
N THR A 34 0.07 15.54 -9.10
CA THR A 34 -0.51 16.69 -9.79
C THR A 34 -1.99 16.78 -9.46
N ASP A 35 -2.65 17.89 -9.80
CA ASP A 35 -4.10 18.03 -9.61
C ASP A 35 -4.90 16.88 -10.27
N PHE A 36 -4.39 16.35 -11.38
CA PHE A 36 -4.99 15.20 -12.05
C PHE A 36 -4.81 13.88 -11.29
N THR A 37 -3.65 13.64 -10.67
CA THR A 37 -3.33 12.37 -10.00
C THR A 37 -3.61 12.37 -8.49
N ALA A 38 -3.80 13.54 -7.87
CA ALA A 38 -4.09 13.67 -6.45
C ALA A 38 -5.33 12.88 -6.00
N PRO A 39 -6.46 12.87 -6.73
CA PRO A 39 -7.61 12.03 -6.35
C PRO A 39 -7.28 10.53 -6.33
N PHE A 40 -6.38 10.08 -7.21
CA PHE A 40 -5.94 8.69 -7.22
C PHE A 40 -5.02 8.35 -6.04
N GLN A 41 -4.12 9.27 -5.65
CA GLN A 41 -3.29 9.11 -4.45
C GLN A 41 -4.12 9.01 -3.17
N ASP A 42 -5.14 9.85 -3.07
CA ASP A 42 -6.11 9.82 -1.97
C ASP A 42 -6.88 8.48 -1.97
N PHE A 43 -7.43 8.08 -3.12
CA PHE A 43 -8.14 6.82 -3.27
C PHE A 43 -7.29 5.61 -2.89
N ILE A 44 -6.08 5.47 -3.45
CA ILE A 44 -5.24 4.30 -3.20
C ILE A 44 -4.78 4.24 -1.75
N THR A 45 -4.49 5.40 -1.12
CA THR A 45 -4.12 5.49 0.29
C THR A 45 -5.27 5.05 1.19
N ARG A 46 -6.48 5.57 0.94
CA ARG A 46 -7.67 5.20 1.72
C ARG A 46 -8.05 3.73 1.54
N TYR A 47 -8.19 3.30 0.29
CA TYR A 47 -8.83 2.04 -0.04
C TYR A 47 -7.87 0.84 0.07
N ALA A 48 -6.75 0.89 -0.65
CA ALA A 48 -5.82 -0.24 -0.64
C ALA A 48 -5.09 -0.31 0.71
N TRP A 49 -4.47 0.79 1.13
CA TRP A 49 -3.64 0.77 2.34
C TRP A 49 -4.47 0.87 3.62
N GLY A 50 -5.40 1.83 3.69
CA GLY A 50 -6.25 2.06 4.86
C GLY A 50 -7.39 1.07 5.04
N GLY A 51 -7.84 0.45 3.94
CA GLY A 51 -8.91 -0.54 3.94
C GLY A 51 -8.39 -1.97 3.85
N VAL A 52 -7.83 -2.36 2.70
CA VAL A 52 -7.48 -3.77 2.43
C VAL A 52 -6.34 -4.27 3.31
N TRP A 53 -5.27 -3.49 3.46
CA TRP A 53 -4.04 -3.89 4.17
C TRP A 53 -4.13 -3.81 5.69
N THR A 54 -5.08 -3.04 6.25
CA THR A 54 -5.35 -2.94 7.69
C THR A 54 -6.28 -4.04 8.21
N ARG A 55 -6.96 -4.79 7.32
CA ARG A 55 -7.85 -5.89 7.74
C ARG A 55 -7.11 -6.93 8.60
N PRO A 56 -7.76 -7.49 9.63
CA PRO A 56 -7.20 -8.61 10.38
C PRO A 56 -7.14 -9.90 9.55
N GLY A 57 -6.47 -10.93 10.09
CA GLY A 57 -6.47 -12.30 9.55
C GLY A 57 -5.26 -12.68 8.69
N LEU A 58 -4.65 -11.73 7.98
CA LEU A 58 -3.40 -11.96 7.24
C LEU A 58 -2.34 -10.95 7.67
N ASP A 59 -1.15 -11.45 7.98
CA ASP A 59 0.01 -10.62 8.27
C ASP A 59 0.55 -9.94 6.98
N ARG A 60 1.47 -9.00 7.17
CA ARG A 60 2.04 -8.24 6.04
C ARG A 60 2.92 -9.10 5.13
N ARG A 61 3.58 -10.12 5.67
CA ARG A 61 4.43 -11.05 4.91
C ARG A 61 3.58 -11.83 3.89
N THR A 62 2.48 -12.42 4.34
CA THR A 62 1.54 -13.16 3.49
C THR A 62 0.86 -12.25 2.48
N ARG A 63 0.47 -11.03 2.86
CA ARG A 63 -0.07 -10.04 1.91
C ARG A 63 0.91 -9.71 0.79
N SER A 64 2.18 -9.46 1.13
CA SER A 64 3.25 -9.24 0.15
C SER A 64 3.43 -10.42 -0.81
N ALA A 65 3.42 -11.66 -0.28
CA ALA A 65 3.52 -12.86 -1.11
C ALA A 65 2.35 -12.98 -2.11
N ILE A 66 1.12 -12.75 -1.64
CA ILE A 66 -0.08 -12.76 -2.50
C ILE A 66 0.01 -11.67 -3.57
N THR A 67 0.39 -10.44 -3.19
CA THR A 67 0.53 -9.34 -4.16
C THR A 67 1.55 -9.70 -5.25
N LEU A 68 2.72 -10.20 -4.88
CA LEU A 68 3.73 -10.62 -5.85
C LEU A 68 3.25 -11.75 -6.76
N ALA A 69 2.56 -12.76 -6.22
CA ALA A 69 1.99 -13.85 -7.02
C ALA A 69 1.01 -13.33 -8.08
N VAL A 70 0.12 -12.41 -7.69
CA VAL A 70 -0.87 -11.81 -8.60
C VAL A 70 -0.20 -10.92 -9.64
N LEU A 71 0.76 -10.07 -9.25
CA LEU A 71 1.48 -9.20 -10.19
C LEU A 71 2.25 -10.01 -11.24
N THR A 72 2.91 -11.08 -10.81
CA THR A 72 3.61 -12.02 -11.72
C THR A 72 2.62 -12.70 -12.67
N ALA A 73 1.52 -13.24 -12.16
CA ALA A 73 0.51 -13.90 -12.98
C ALA A 73 -0.12 -12.97 -14.03
N LEU A 74 -0.23 -11.67 -13.72
CA LEU A 74 -0.81 -10.66 -14.61
C LEU A 74 0.23 -9.94 -15.50
N GLY A 75 1.51 -10.31 -15.43
CA GLY A 75 2.57 -9.67 -16.22
C GLY A 75 2.79 -8.19 -15.86
N ARG A 76 2.62 -7.81 -14.59
CA ARG A 76 2.77 -6.42 -14.11
C ARG A 76 4.18 -6.11 -13.64
N GLU A 77 5.15 -6.26 -14.55
CA GLU A 77 6.58 -6.19 -14.25
C GLU A 77 7.01 -4.86 -13.60
N ASN A 78 6.43 -3.75 -14.04
CA ASN A 78 6.72 -2.41 -13.51
C ASN A 78 6.45 -2.28 -11.99
N GLU A 79 5.57 -3.12 -11.44
CA GLU A 79 5.22 -3.13 -10.02
C GLU A 79 6.06 -4.14 -9.20
N ILE A 80 6.70 -5.12 -9.86
CA ILE A 80 7.41 -6.19 -9.16
C ILE A 80 8.54 -5.64 -8.32
N ALA A 81 9.36 -4.74 -8.87
CA ALA A 81 10.54 -4.23 -8.16
C ALA A 81 10.17 -3.52 -6.84
N ILE A 82 9.09 -2.74 -6.83
CA ILE A 82 8.65 -2.05 -5.62
C ILE A 82 8.05 -3.02 -4.61
N HIS A 83 7.25 -3.99 -5.05
CA HIS A 83 6.63 -4.96 -4.16
C HIS A 83 7.61 -5.99 -3.61
N VAL A 84 8.70 -6.31 -4.31
CA VAL A 84 9.82 -7.11 -3.78
C VAL A 84 10.51 -6.38 -2.63
N ARG A 85 10.83 -5.09 -2.79
CA ARG A 85 11.41 -4.30 -1.69
C ARG A 85 10.49 -4.24 -0.48
N GLY A 86 9.18 -4.10 -0.69
CA GLY A 86 8.20 -4.13 0.39
C GLY A 86 8.07 -5.51 1.05
N ALA A 87 8.13 -6.59 0.27
CA ALA A 87 8.13 -7.96 0.77
C ALA A 87 9.33 -8.24 1.70
N LEU A 88 10.53 -7.78 1.32
CA LEU A 88 11.73 -7.89 2.16
C LEU A 88 11.57 -7.13 3.48
N ARG A 89 11.00 -5.91 3.47
CA ARG A 89 10.70 -5.16 4.71
C ARG A 89 9.69 -5.87 5.60
N ASN A 90 8.73 -6.58 5.00
CA ASN A 90 7.77 -7.42 5.70
C ASN A 90 8.36 -8.79 6.10
N GLY A 91 9.67 -8.99 5.97
CA GLY A 91 10.41 -10.13 6.49
C GLY A 91 10.58 -11.30 5.52
N MET A 92 10.14 -11.20 4.25
CA MET A 92 10.42 -12.24 3.25
C MET A 92 11.93 -12.32 2.95
N THR A 93 12.42 -13.52 2.64
CA THR A 93 13.85 -13.85 2.43
C THR A 93 14.00 -14.71 1.20
#